data_AF-A0A519HE06-F1
#
_entry.id   AF-A0A519HE06-F1
#
_cell.length_a   1.000
_cell.length_b   1.000
_cell.length_c   1.000
_cell.angle_alpha   90.00
_cell.angle_beta   90.00
_cell.angle_gamma   90.00
#
_symmetry.space_group_name_H-M   'P 1'
#
loop_
_entity.id
_entity.type
_entity.pdbx_description
1 polymer ?
#
loop_
_entity_poly.entity_id
_entity_poly.type
_entity_poly.pdbx_seq_one_letter_code
_entity_poly.pdbx_strand_id
1 'polypeptide(L)'
;MTAIAVRDTRPSRRLGMKILAAVLTIVCLVQLLIAFEEVRTVAALRAVQAGAPTERAGDWIGQAWSNLVRAVNPAPPVLAEPEDRLLTGRFVAATEGTGAPASVAFAGADIVLNGAETLETRPLRIAPGADAVSRDETFADAWNAAPDAQIELREVVAGEASPKLCGATAPSSLALLYRGQVVDLMLFRATPGAEAEPTVVCARWTLKAG
;
A
#
# COMPACT_ATOMS: atom_id res chain seq x y z
N MET A 1 -38.58 30.20 71.22
CA MET A 1 -37.53 30.15 70.18
C MET A 1 -37.77 28.91 69.34
N THR A 2 -38.25 29.05 68.12
CA THR A 2 -38.59 27.95 67.20
C THR A 2 -37.78 28.14 65.93
N ALA A 3 -36.90 27.19 65.63
CA ALA A 3 -36.10 27.18 64.41
C ALA A 3 -36.82 26.35 63.33
N ILE A 4 -37.03 26.95 62.16
CA ILE A 4 -37.60 26.28 60.98
C ILE A 4 -36.45 25.69 60.17
N ALA A 5 -36.46 24.39 59.95
CA ALA A 5 -35.50 23.71 59.08
C ALA A 5 -35.85 23.95 57.61
N VAL A 6 -34.96 24.64 56.89
CA VAL A 6 -35.03 24.79 55.43
C VAL A 6 -34.57 23.49 54.79
N ARG A 7 -35.48 22.82 54.08
CA ARG A 7 -35.23 21.55 53.38
C ARG A 7 -34.73 21.88 51.97
N ASP A 8 -33.46 21.62 51.71
CA ASP A 8 -32.83 21.87 50.41
C ASP A 8 -33.11 20.69 49.45
N THR A 9 -33.85 20.94 48.37
CA THR A 9 -34.18 19.96 47.34
C THR A 9 -33.38 20.22 46.08
N ARG A 10 -32.16 19.66 45.96
CA ARG A 10 -31.42 19.62 44.68
C ARG A 10 -30.71 18.29 44.41
N PRO A 11 -31.42 17.22 43.98
CA PRO A 11 -30.77 16.06 43.35
C PRO A 11 -30.96 15.96 41.82
N SER A 12 -31.73 16.83 41.16
CA SER A 12 -32.23 16.55 39.79
C SER A 12 -31.28 16.88 38.62
N ARG A 13 -30.35 17.85 38.76
CA ARG A 13 -29.54 18.33 37.61
C ARG A 13 -28.46 17.34 37.14
N ARG A 14 -27.95 16.46 38.01
CA ARG A 14 -26.88 15.51 37.63
C ARG A 14 -27.38 14.30 36.84
N LEU A 15 -28.66 13.96 36.96
CA LEU A 15 -29.24 12.84 36.18
C LEU A 15 -29.46 13.22 34.72
N GLY A 16 -29.90 14.46 34.46
CA GLY A 16 -30.17 14.95 33.11
C GLY A 16 -28.93 15.00 32.21
N MET A 17 -27.77 15.37 32.75
CA MET A 17 -26.52 15.41 31.96
C MET A 17 -26.04 14.02 31.51
N LYS A 18 -26.25 12.97 32.32
CA LYS A 18 -25.84 11.60 31.96
C LYS A 18 -26.70 11.04 30.83
N ILE A 19 -28.00 11.32 30.87
CA ILE A 19 -28.94 10.90 29.81
C ILE A 19 -28.61 11.63 28.50
N LEU A 20 -28.33 12.93 28.56
CA LEU A 20 -27.96 13.70 27.38
C LEU A 20 -26.66 13.18 26.74
N ALA A 21 -25.64 12.89 27.54
CA ALA A 21 -24.37 12.34 27.04
C ALA A 21 -24.57 10.95 26.39
N ALA A 22 -25.40 10.10 26.98
CA ALA A 22 -25.71 8.79 26.41
C ALA A 22 -26.44 8.90 25.07
N VAL A 23 -27.44 9.78 24.98
CA VAL A 23 -28.17 10.04 23.72
C VAL A 23 -27.23 10.60 22.65
N LEU A 24 -26.38 11.57 23.00
CA LEU A 24 -25.43 12.17 22.06
C LEU A 24 -24.43 11.13 21.53
N THR A 25 -23.96 10.22 22.40
CA THR A 25 -23.04 9.14 22.01
C THR A 25 -23.69 8.20 20.99
N ILE A 26 -24.96 7.83 21.21
CA ILE A 26 -25.71 6.98 20.27
C ILE A 26 -25.89 7.70 18.92
N VAL A 27 -26.26 8.99 18.95
CA VAL A 27 -26.42 9.79 17.71
C VAL A 27 -25.10 9.90 16.94
N CYS A 28 -23.97 10.15 17.63
CA CYS A 28 -22.65 10.17 16.99
C CYS A 28 -22.28 8.82 16.38
N LEU A 29 -22.58 7.70 17.07
CA LEU A 29 -22.36 6.35 16.55
C LEU A 29 -23.17 6.09 15.29
N VAL A 30 -24.45 6.47 15.29
CA VAL A 30 -25.33 6.31 14.12
C VAL A 30 -24.85 7.16 12.95
N GLN A 31 -24.47 8.42 13.18
CA GLN A 31 -23.91 9.30 12.14
C GLN A 31 -22.60 8.74 11.56
N LEU A 32 -21.74 8.18 12.40
CA LEU A 32 -20.50 7.54 11.96
C LEU A 32 -20.81 6.31 11.09
N LEU A 33 -21.76 5.47 11.50
CA LEU A 33 -22.19 4.30 10.73
C LEU A 33 -22.81 4.67 9.37
N ILE A 34 -23.58 5.76 9.31
CA ILE A 34 -24.15 6.27 8.05
C ILE A 34 -23.05 6.85 7.16
N ALA A 35 -22.07 7.56 7.73
CA ALA A 35 -20.94 8.09 6.96
C ALA A 35 -20.04 7.00 6.36
N PHE A 36 -20.06 5.79 6.93
CA PHE A 36 -19.36 4.60 6.41
C PHE A 36 -20.20 3.76 5.42
N GLU A 37 -21.29 4.31 4.83
CA GLU A 37 -21.98 3.74 3.67
C GLU A 37 -21.13 3.79 2.38
N GLU A 38 -19.96 3.16 2.40
CA GLU A 38 -19.35 2.59 1.21
C GLU A 38 -19.93 1.18 1.07
N VAL A 39 -20.59 0.89 -0.06
CA VAL A 39 -21.30 -0.35 -0.44
C VAL A 39 -20.59 -1.67 -0.07
N ARG A 40 -19.30 -1.63 0.26
CA ARG A 40 -18.47 -2.76 0.66
C ARG A 40 -18.73 -3.27 2.09
N THR A 41 -19.22 -2.45 3.02
CA THR A 41 -19.50 -2.88 4.42
C THR A 41 -20.73 -3.78 4.54
N VAL A 42 -21.76 -3.56 3.73
CA VAL A 42 -23.00 -4.36 3.73
C VAL A 42 -22.78 -5.78 3.18
N ALA A 43 -21.88 -5.93 2.20
CA ALA A 43 -21.52 -7.24 1.65
C ALA A 43 -20.79 -8.12 2.67
N ALA A 44 -19.88 -7.52 3.45
CA ALA A 44 -19.17 -8.21 4.53
C ALA A 44 -20.13 -8.64 5.66
N LEU A 45 -21.09 -7.78 6.05
CA LEU A 45 -22.05 -8.11 7.10
C LEU A 45 -23.01 -9.24 6.70
N ARG A 46 -23.46 -9.28 5.44
CA ARG A 46 -24.28 -10.39 4.93
C ARG A 46 -23.52 -11.71 4.90
N ALA A 47 -22.21 -11.68 4.60
CA ALA A 47 -21.36 -12.87 4.66
C ALA A 47 -21.17 -13.41 6.09
N VAL A 48 -21.11 -12.51 7.09
CA VAL A 48 -21.08 -12.88 8.51
C VAL A 48 -22.44 -13.45 8.98
N GLN A 49 -23.55 -12.83 8.57
CA GLN A 49 -24.89 -13.33 8.90
C GLN A 49 -25.21 -14.67 8.23
N ALA A 50 -24.54 -15.00 7.11
CA ALA A 50 -24.66 -16.28 6.41
C ALA A 50 -23.85 -17.42 7.05
N GLY A 51 -23.23 -17.21 8.22
CA GLY A 51 -22.59 -18.29 8.98
C GLY A 51 -21.22 -18.71 8.45
N ALA A 52 -20.44 -17.77 7.90
CA ALA A 52 -19.04 -18.04 7.55
C ALA A 52 -18.23 -18.48 8.80
N PRO A 53 -17.30 -19.44 8.65
CA PRO A 53 -16.55 -20.03 9.78
C PRO A 53 -15.80 -18.95 10.58
N THR A 54 -16.05 -18.95 11.89
CA THR A 54 -15.63 -17.92 12.86
C THR A 54 -14.12 -17.77 13.00
N GLU A 55 -13.34 -18.78 12.61
CA GLU A 55 -11.87 -18.72 12.62
C GLU A 55 -11.32 -17.68 11.62
N ARG A 56 -12.04 -17.40 10.52
CA ARG A 56 -11.63 -16.41 9.51
C ARG A 56 -12.06 -14.98 9.84
N ALA A 57 -13.06 -14.81 10.70
CA ALA A 57 -13.59 -13.49 11.06
C ALA A 57 -12.69 -12.75 12.08
N GLY A 58 -12.01 -13.48 12.96
CA GLY A 58 -11.04 -12.92 13.90
C GLY A 58 -9.84 -12.29 13.19
N ASP A 59 -9.29 -12.99 12.19
CA ASP A 59 -8.17 -12.49 11.39
C ASP A 59 -8.52 -11.21 10.63
N TRP A 60 -9.75 -11.12 10.11
CA TRP A 60 -10.22 -9.94 9.39
C TRP A 60 -10.39 -8.72 10.29
N ILE A 61 -10.97 -8.88 11.49
CA ILE A 61 -11.11 -7.79 12.46
C ILE A 61 -9.72 -7.31 12.94
N GLY A 62 -8.79 -8.25 13.17
CA GLY A 62 -7.41 -7.93 13.51
C GLY A 62 -6.69 -7.13 12.44
N GLN A 63 -6.83 -7.52 11.17
CA GLN A 63 -6.27 -6.80 10.02
C GLN A 63 -6.90 -5.40 9.86
N ALA A 64 -8.22 -5.28 9.96
CA ALA A 64 -8.92 -4.00 9.85
C ALA A 64 -8.47 -3.01 10.95
N TRP A 65 -8.34 -3.48 12.19
CA TRP A 65 -7.85 -2.67 13.30
C TRP A 65 -6.37 -2.29 13.13
N SER A 66 -5.53 -3.23 12.71
CA SER A 66 -4.11 -2.97 12.42
C SER A 66 -3.93 -1.92 11.32
N ASN A 67 -4.76 -1.96 10.27
CA ASN A 67 -4.74 -0.99 9.18
C ASN A 67 -5.15 0.40 9.66
N LEU A 68 -6.16 0.48 10.54
CA LEU A 68 -6.64 1.74 11.11
C LEU A 68 -5.60 2.37 12.05
N VAL A 69 -4.95 1.57 12.89
CA VAL A 69 -3.83 2.01 13.74
C VAL A 69 -2.65 2.50 12.90
N ARG A 70 -2.33 1.81 11.80
CA ARG A 70 -1.25 2.21 10.87
C ARG A 70 -1.58 3.48 10.09
N ALA A 71 -2.85 3.71 9.75
CA ALA A 71 -3.29 4.94 9.12
C ALA A 71 -3.23 6.16 10.07
N VAL A 72 -3.52 5.95 11.36
CA VAL A 72 -3.48 7.01 12.39
C VAL A 72 -2.05 7.30 12.84
N ASN A 73 -1.15 6.31 12.79
CA ASN A 73 0.25 6.47 13.14
C ASN A 73 1.12 5.77 12.09
N PRO A 74 1.43 6.45 10.96
CA PRO A 74 2.25 5.85 9.92
C PRO A 74 3.65 5.59 10.50
N ALA A 75 3.98 4.31 10.66
CA ALA A 75 5.34 3.92 10.99
C ALA A 75 6.30 4.45 9.91
N PRO A 76 7.53 4.83 10.27
CA PRO A 76 8.52 5.21 9.28
C PRO A 76 8.69 4.09 8.24
N PRO A 77 9.00 4.43 6.97
CA PRO A 77 9.13 3.44 5.91
C PRO A 77 10.14 2.37 6.34
N VAL A 78 9.73 1.10 6.22
CA VAL A 78 10.61 -0.03 6.53
C VAL A 78 11.71 -0.04 5.46
N LEU A 79 12.95 0.20 5.90
CA LEU A 79 14.11 0.01 5.04
C LEU A 79 14.24 -1.48 4.74
N ALA A 80 14.49 -1.79 3.47
CA ALA A 80 14.76 -3.17 3.09
C ALA A 80 16.13 -3.56 3.67
N GLU A 81 16.20 -4.70 4.35
CA GLU A 81 17.48 -5.26 4.78
C GLU A 81 18.16 -5.96 3.59
N PRO A 82 19.50 -6.02 3.52
CA PRO A 82 20.22 -6.67 2.41
C PRO A 82 19.84 -8.15 2.18
N GLU A 83 19.24 -8.78 3.20
CA GLU A 83 18.79 -10.17 3.22
C GLU A 83 17.30 -10.35 2.87
N ASP A 84 16.56 -9.26 2.68
CA ASP A 84 15.19 -9.32 2.18
C ASP A 84 15.15 -9.93 0.77
N ARG A 85 14.22 -10.87 0.58
CA ARG A 85 14.13 -11.81 -0.55
C ARG A 85 14.58 -11.22 -1.88
N LEU A 86 15.79 -11.59 -2.25
CA LEU A 86 16.35 -11.34 -3.56
C LEU A 86 15.63 -12.19 -4.62
N LEU A 87 14.87 -11.53 -5.50
CA LEU A 87 14.26 -12.18 -6.65
C LEU A 87 15.35 -12.89 -7.49
N THR A 88 15.12 -14.18 -7.77
CA THR A 88 16.02 -14.99 -8.60
C THR A 88 15.24 -15.71 -9.68
N GLY A 89 15.81 -15.80 -10.88
CA GLY A 89 15.25 -16.58 -11.98
C GLY A 89 15.15 -15.79 -13.27
N ARG A 90 14.71 -16.46 -14.33
CA ARG A 90 14.55 -15.89 -15.66
C ARG A 90 13.07 -15.68 -15.96
N PHE A 91 12.76 -14.51 -16.47
CA PHE A 91 11.42 -14.10 -16.87
C PHE A 91 11.45 -13.61 -18.31
N VAL A 92 10.34 -13.77 -19.01
CA VAL A 92 10.14 -13.32 -20.39
C VAL A 92 9.01 -12.30 -20.42
N ALA A 93 9.05 -11.35 -21.34
CA ALA A 93 7.98 -10.37 -21.47
C ALA A 93 6.64 -11.08 -21.71
N ALA A 94 5.64 -10.77 -20.87
CA ALA A 94 4.29 -11.31 -21.01
C ALA A 94 3.54 -10.72 -22.21
N THR A 95 4.01 -9.60 -22.72
CA THR A 95 3.46 -8.88 -23.87
C THR A 95 4.60 -8.30 -24.66
N GLU A 96 4.66 -8.59 -25.97
CA GLU A 96 5.63 -7.96 -26.86
C GLU A 96 5.27 -6.47 -27.00
N GLY A 97 6.21 -5.60 -26.62
CA GLY A 97 6.08 -4.15 -26.73
C GLY A 97 7.36 -3.54 -27.26
N THR A 98 7.25 -2.46 -28.01
CA THR A 98 8.40 -1.69 -28.51
C THR A 98 9.27 -1.23 -27.33
N GLY A 99 10.50 -1.75 -27.25
CA GLY A 99 11.47 -1.41 -26.20
C GLY A 99 11.43 -2.30 -24.97
N ALA A 100 10.56 -3.33 -24.91
CA ALA A 100 10.60 -4.32 -23.83
C ALA A 100 11.76 -5.30 -24.00
N PRO A 101 12.47 -5.66 -22.91
CA PRO A 101 13.41 -6.76 -22.97
C PRO A 101 12.65 -8.07 -23.22
N ALA A 102 13.07 -8.84 -24.22
CA ALA A 102 12.55 -10.17 -24.51
C ALA A 102 12.75 -11.12 -23.31
N SER A 103 13.82 -10.92 -22.53
CA SER A 103 14.07 -11.66 -21.29
C SER A 103 14.72 -10.79 -20.24
N VAL A 104 14.42 -11.08 -18.98
CA VAL A 104 15.03 -10.46 -17.81
C VAL A 104 15.42 -11.58 -16.85
N ALA A 105 16.69 -11.64 -16.46
CA ALA A 105 17.16 -12.53 -15.43
C ALA A 105 17.48 -11.74 -14.16
N PHE A 106 16.90 -12.14 -13.05
CA PHE A 106 17.22 -11.61 -11.73
C PHE A 106 18.20 -12.56 -11.04
N ALA A 107 19.31 -12.02 -10.55
CA ALA A 107 20.33 -12.73 -9.81
C ALA A 107 20.70 -11.92 -8.56
N GLY A 108 19.70 -11.68 -7.70
CA GLY A 108 19.88 -10.83 -6.54
C GLY A 108 20.05 -9.36 -6.91
N ALA A 109 21.20 -8.77 -6.62
CA ALA A 109 21.51 -7.38 -6.94
C ALA A 109 21.58 -7.14 -8.46
N ASP A 110 21.93 -8.16 -9.23
CA ASP A 110 22.11 -8.05 -10.67
C ASP A 110 20.81 -8.36 -11.43
N ILE A 111 20.52 -7.51 -12.41
CA ILE A 111 19.42 -7.71 -13.35
C ILE A 111 19.99 -7.69 -14.76
N VAL A 112 19.86 -8.81 -15.47
CA VAL A 112 20.37 -8.97 -16.84
C VAL A 112 19.21 -8.94 -17.83
N LEU A 113 19.19 -7.93 -18.68
CA LEU A 113 18.20 -7.69 -19.73
C LEU A 113 18.72 -8.24 -21.05
N ASN A 114 17.90 -9.04 -21.74
CA ASN A 114 18.22 -9.70 -23.01
C ASN A 114 19.50 -10.55 -23.01
N GLY A 115 20.04 -10.88 -21.83
CA GLY A 115 21.32 -11.59 -21.69
C GLY A 115 22.56 -10.76 -21.99
N ALA A 116 22.45 -9.42 -22.10
CA ALA A 116 23.57 -8.56 -22.46
C ALA A 116 23.67 -7.32 -21.55
N GLU A 117 22.58 -6.56 -21.40
CA GLU A 117 22.59 -5.35 -20.59
C GLU A 117 22.42 -5.70 -19.11
N THR A 118 23.30 -5.20 -18.25
CA THR A 118 23.26 -5.49 -16.81
C THR A 118 23.01 -4.23 -16.01
N LEU A 119 22.08 -4.31 -15.06
CA LEU A 119 21.85 -3.33 -14.00
C LEU A 119 22.31 -3.93 -12.67
N GLU A 120 23.27 -3.28 -12.03
CA GLU A 120 23.63 -3.57 -10.64
C GLU A 120 22.77 -2.70 -9.72
N THR A 121 22.10 -3.33 -8.76
CA THR A 121 21.11 -2.67 -7.92
C THR A 121 21.34 -2.93 -6.45
N ARG A 122 20.89 -2.00 -5.60
CA ARG A 122 20.79 -2.22 -4.15
C ARG A 122 19.37 -1.96 -3.65
N PRO A 123 18.92 -2.67 -2.60
CA PRO A 123 17.63 -2.38 -1.97
C PRO A 123 17.56 -0.92 -1.51
N LEU A 124 16.44 -0.26 -1.79
CA LEU A 124 16.15 1.08 -1.30
C LEU A 124 15.14 1.01 -0.15
N ARG A 125 13.97 0.39 -0.39
CA ARG A 125 12.92 0.14 0.61
C ARG A 125 11.82 -0.74 0.04
N ILE A 126 10.93 -1.24 0.91
CA ILE A 126 9.64 -1.80 0.50
C ILE A 126 8.56 -0.70 0.62
N ALA A 127 7.85 -0.42 -0.46
CA ALA A 127 6.76 0.54 -0.53
C ALA A 127 5.40 -0.19 -0.58
N PRO A 128 4.34 0.31 0.08
CA PRO A 128 2.99 -0.16 -0.21
C PRO A 128 2.52 0.35 -1.58
N GLY A 129 1.57 -0.38 -2.20
CA GLY A 129 0.96 0.00 -3.47
C GLY A 129 0.32 1.40 -3.46
N ALA A 130 -0.15 1.86 -2.30
CA ALA A 130 -0.73 3.18 -2.10
C ALA A 130 0.29 4.32 -2.18
N ASP A 131 1.59 4.03 -2.14
CA ASP A 131 2.61 5.06 -2.29
C ASP A 131 2.56 5.68 -3.69
N ALA A 132 2.83 6.99 -3.75
CA ALA A 132 2.90 7.73 -4.99
C ALA A 132 4.11 7.29 -5.84
N VAL A 133 3.86 7.02 -7.12
CA VAL A 133 4.87 6.89 -8.16
C VAL A 133 5.25 8.27 -8.68
N SER A 134 4.24 9.11 -8.92
CA SER A 134 4.33 10.50 -9.35
C SER A 134 3.23 11.32 -8.68
N ARG A 135 3.14 12.63 -9.00
CA ARG A 135 2.07 13.51 -8.50
C ARG A 135 0.65 12.97 -8.75
N ASP A 136 0.45 12.25 -9.85
CA ASP A 136 -0.88 11.89 -10.35
C ASP A 136 -1.17 10.37 -10.34
N GLU A 137 -0.23 9.53 -9.90
CA GLU A 137 -0.35 8.06 -10.00
C GLU A 137 0.31 7.37 -8.80
N THR A 138 -0.37 6.37 -8.21
CA THR A 138 0.21 5.45 -7.22
C THR A 138 0.72 4.16 -7.86
N PHE A 139 1.51 3.36 -7.13
CA PHE A 139 1.92 2.04 -7.62
C PHE A 139 0.73 1.09 -7.87
N ALA A 140 -0.30 1.18 -7.02
CA ALA A 140 -1.51 0.40 -7.15
C ALA A 140 -2.28 0.77 -8.43
N ASP A 141 -2.39 2.06 -8.74
CA ASP A 141 -3.01 2.54 -9.99
C ASP A 141 -2.19 2.06 -11.20
N ALA A 142 -0.87 2.23 -11.14
CA ALA A 142 0.06 1.93 -12.22
C ALA A 142 0.06 0.46 -12.67
N TRP A 143 -0.14 -0.46 -11.72
CA TRP A 143 -0.11 -1.90 -11.97
C TRP A 143 -1.45 -2.61 -11.77
N ASN A 144 -2.53 -1.86 -11.53
CA ASN A 144 -3.82 -2.41 -11.14
C ASN A 144 -3.67 -3.44 -10.00
N ALA A 145 -2.96 -3.04 -8.96
CA ALA A 145 -2.62 -3.84 -7.79
C ALA A 145 -3.44 -3.41 -6.56
N ALA A 146 -3.34 -4.18 -5.48
CA ALA A 146 -3.95 -3.78 -4.23
C ALA A 146 -3.17 -2.60 -3.60
N PRO A 147 -3.81 -1.66 -2.89
CA PRO A 147 -3.13 -0.56 -2.20
C PRO A 147 -2.11 -1.00 -1.15
N ASP A 148 -2.23 -2.20 -0.61
CA ASP A 148 -1.31 -2.82 0.35
C ASP A 148 -0.31 -3.77 -0.31
N ALA A 149 -0.25 -3.85 -1.65
CA ALA A 149 0.74 -4.63 -2.36
C ALA A 149 2.15 -4.18 -1.98
N GLN A 150 3.06 -5.14 -1.78
CA GLN A 150 4.45 -4.84 -1.46
C GLN A 150 5.24 -4.62 -2.74
N ILE A 151 5.79 -3.41 -2.88
CA ILE A 151 6.61 -2.99 -3.99
C ILE A 151 8.05 -2.89 -3.51
N GLU A 152 8.95 -3.66 -4.11
CA GLU A 152 10.38 -3.55 -3.82
C GLU A 152 10.98 -2.43 -4.66
N LEU A 153 11.49 -1.40 -4.01
CA LEU A 153 12.23 -0.32 -4.67
C LEU A 153 13.73 -0.58 -4.56
N ARG A 154 14.43 -0.39 -5.66
CA ARG A 154 15.89 -0.52 -5.74
C ARG A 154 16.50 0.68 -6.42
N GLU A 155 17.69 1.04 -5.95
CA GLU A 155 18.55 2.01 -6.62
C GLU A 155 19.45 1.29 -7.61
N VAL A 156 19.63 1.87 -8.79
CA VAL A 156 20.62 1.41 -9.78
C VAL A 156 21.94 2.09 -9.44
N VAL A 157 22.91 1.30 -8.99
CA VAL A 157 24.22 1.83 -8.50
C VAL A 157 25.31 1.74 -9.55
N ALA A 158 25.20 0.81 -10.49
CA ALA A 158 26.09 0.65 -11.62
C ALA A 158 25.40 -0.15 -12.73
N GLY A 159 26.07 -0.29 -13.86
CA GLY A 159 25.62 -1.12 -14.97
C GLY A 159 25.94 -0.51 -16.33
N GLU A 160 26.00 -1.37 -17.33
CA GLU A 160 26.12 -0.98 -18.75
C GLU A 160 24.75 -0.79 -19.42
N ALA A 161 23.70 -0.73 -18.59
CA ALA A 161 22.33 -0.61 -19.06
C ALA A 161 22.18 0.56 -20.01
N SER A 162 21.67 0.27 -21.20
CA SER A 162 21.66 1.25 -22.28
C SER A 162 20.80 2.44 -21.87
N PRO A 163 21.23 3.69 -22.13
CA PRO A 163 20.36 4.86 -21.99
C PRO A 163 19.00 4.63 -22.67
N LYS A 164 18.99 3.82 -23.74
CA LYS A 164 17.79 3.42 -24.51
C LYS A 164 16.65 2.88 -23.65
N LEU A 165 16.92 2.24 -22.51
CA LEU A 165 15.87 1.74 -21.60
C LEU A 165 15.00 2.87 -21.05
N CYS A 166 15.58 4.06 -20.89
CA CYS A 166 14.89 5.25 -20.41
C CYS A 166 15.05 6.47 -21.34
N GLY A 167 15.36 6.21 -22.62
CA GLY A 167 15.61 7.19 -23.67
C GLY A 167 17.08 7.58 -23.81
N ALA A 168 17.42 8.83 -23.48
CA ALA A 168 18.80 9.33 -23.49
C ALA A 168 19.41 9.40 -22.08
N THR A 169 18.69 8.89 -21.08
CA THR A 169 19.06 8.98 -19.67
C THR A 169 19.06 7.57 -19.10
N ALA A 170 20.11 7.20 -18.37
CA ALA A 170 20.14 5.92 -17.67
C ALA A 170 19.08 5.88 -16.55
N PRO A 171 18.49 4.72 -16.25
CA PRO A 171 17.63 4.58 -15.08
C PRO A 171 18.45 4.79 -13.80
N SER A 172 17.87 5.46 -12.80
CA SER A 172 18.48 5.66 -11.48
C SER A 172 17.87 4.75 -10.41
N SER A 173 16.65 4.28 -10.63
CA SER A 173 15.97 3.35 -9.73
C SER A 173 14.97 2.51 -10.49
N LEU A 174 14.47 1.47 -9.82
CA LEU A 174 13.42 0.60 -10.33
C LEU A 174 12.49 0.11 -9.22
N ALA A 175 11.31 -0.35 -9.63
CA ALA A 175 10.32 -0.96 -8.78
C ALA A 175 9.98 -2.36 -9.28
N LEU A 176 9.82 -3.29 -8.36
CA LEU A 176 9.40 -4.66 -8.61
C LEU A 176 8.12 -4.98 -7.84
N LEU A 177 7.15 -5.57 -8.53
CA LEU A 177 5.99 -6.21 -7.92
C LEU A 177 5.99 -7.69 -8.29
N TYR A 178 6.17 -8.55 -7.29
CA TYR A 178 6.15 -9.99 -7.47
C TYR A 178 4.79 -10.59 -7.14
N ARG A 179 4.19 -11.31 -8.12
CA ARG A 179 2.88 -11.96 -8.01
C ARG A 179 2.97 -13.46 -8.36
N GLY A 180 3.99 -14.13 -7.83
CA GLY A 180 4.21 -15.57 -8.03
C GLY A 180 4.91 -15.91 -9.35
N GLN A 181 4.16 -16.15 -10.43
CA GLN A 181 4.77 -16.44 -11.74
C GLN A 181 4.92 -15.18 -12.61
N VAL A 182 4.58 -14.01 -12.06
CA VAL A 182 4.61 -12.72 -12.73
C VAL A 182 5.44 -11.74 -11.93
N VAL A 183 6.28 -10.98 -12.61
CA VAL A 183 7.03 -9.84 -12.07
C VAL A 183 6.67 -8.62 -12.91
N ASP A 184 6.10 -7.60 -12.28
CA ASP A 184 6.00 -6.30 -12.92
C ASP A 184 7.24 -5.48 -12.57
N LEU A 185 7.90 -4.95 -13.60
CA LEU A 185 9.12 -4.15 -13.50
C LEU A 185 8.82 -2.75 -14.02
N MET A 186 9.23 -1.74 -13.25
CA MET A 186 9.16 -0.33 -13.67
C MET A 186 10.52 0.32 -13.48
N LEU A 187 10.97 1.10 -14.47
CA LEU A 187 12.21 1.87 -14.39
C LEU A 187 11.90 3.36 -14.25
N PHE A 188 12.76 4.05 -13.49
CA PHE A 188 12.64 5.48 -13.27
C PHE A 188 13.91 6.24 -13.65
N ARG A 189 13.74 7.46 -14.17
CA ARG A 189 14.84 8.40 -14.43
C ARG A 189 15.33 9.07 -13.15
N ALA A 190 14.45 9.23 -12.16
CA ALA A 190 14.74 9.80 -10.85
C ALA A 190 13.96 9.02 -9.76
N THR A 191 14.16 9.34 -8.49
CA THR A 191 13.42 8.72 -7.39
C THR A 191 11.90 8.97 -7.52
N PRO A 192 11.05 7.93 -7.45
CA PRO A 192 9.59 8.09 -7.50
C PRO A 192 9.06 8.73 -6.20
N GLY A 193 7.90 9.39 -6.30
CA GLY A 193 7.23 10.00 -5.15
C GLY A 193 6.18 11.05 -5.52
N ALA A 194 5.50 11.61 -4.52
CA ALA A 194 4.40 12.56 -4.73
C ALA A 194 4.82 13.88 -5.41
N GLU A 195 6.09 14.28 -5.24
CA GLU A 195 6.65 15.47 -5.90
C GLU A 195 7.26 15.16 -7.27
N ALA A 196 7.33 13.88 -7.67
CA ALA A 196 7.92 13.50 -8.94
C ALA A 196 6.95 13.81 -10.09
N GLU A 197 7.50 14.36 -11.17
CA GLU A 197 6.76 14.61 -12.40
C GLU A 197 6.33 13.29 -13.05
N PRO A 198 5.20 13.22 -13.79
CA PRO A 198 4.73 11.98 -14.42
C PRO A 198 5.75 11.31 -15.36
N THR A 199 6.68 12.09 -15.90
CA THR A 199 7.76 11.61 -16.78
C THR A 199 8.91 10.91 -16.03
N VAL A 200 8.81 10.78 -14.71
CA VAL A 200 9.76 10.03 -13.86
C VAL A 200 9.80 8.55 -14.25
N VAL A 201 8.64 7.98 -14.61
CA VAL A 201 8.52 6.63 -15.16
C VAL A 201 8.98 6.65 -16.61
N CYS A 202 9.99 5.84 -16.94
CA CYS A 202 10.49 5.75 -18.31
C CYS A 202 10.15 4.42 -19.00
N ALA A 203 9.99 3.34 -18.24
CA ALA A 203 9.58 2.07 -18.80
C ALA A 203 8.81 1.23 -17.79
N ARG A 204 7.90 0.38 -18.29
CA ARG A 204 7.05 -0.50 -17.49
C ARG A 204 6.79 -1.78 -18.27
N TRP A 205 6.99 -2.93 -17.62
CA TRP A 205 6.81 -4.24 -18.23
C TRP A 205 6.21 -5.24 -17.25
N THR A 206 5.43 -6.17 -17.79
CA THR A 206 4.99 -7.37 -17.07
C THR A 206 5.75 -8.56 -17.62
N LEU A 207 6.40 -9.31 -16.74
CA LEU A 207 7.27 -10.43 -17.07
C LEU A 207 6.67 -11.71 -16.48
N LYS A 208 6.71 -12.82 -17.22
CA LYS A 208 6.27 -14.15 -16.77
C LYS A 208 7.48 -15.06 -16.59
N ALA A 209 7.44 -15.94 -15.61
CA ALA A 209 8.48 -16.97 -15.46
C ALA A 209 8.56 -17.80 -16.74
N GLY A 210 9.78 -17.99 -17.25
CA GLY A 210 10.08 -18.72 -18.48
C GLY A 210 10.58 -20.13 -18.25
#